data_AF-A0A1Y1XMW4-F1
#
_entry.id   AF-A0A1Y1XMW4-F1
#
_cell.length_a   1.000
_cell.length_b   1.000
_cell.length_c   1.000
_cell.angle_alpha   90.00
_cell.angle_beta   90.00
_cell.angle_gamma   90.00
#
_symmetry.space_group_name_H-M   'P 1'
#
loop_
_entity.id
_entity.type
_entity.pdbx_description
1 polymer ?
#
loop_
_entity_poly.entity_id
_entity_poly.type
_entity_poly.pdbx_seq_one_letter_code
_entity_poly.pdbx_strand_id
1 'polypeptide(L)'
;MILNVYLIKCMNNHCIFNNNNPIEHYDSIYSYNKFLDRRTSYIHCGKPYRDSCENNEEYSSKKCSGNKICLMQPDGPSDSEGLEMKVNLGSIMYGIILITIICCVIKYRYEKFKKKQNNEKYIIINII
;
A
#
# COMPACT_ATOMS: atom_id res chain seq x y z
N MET A 1 0.81 37.64 29.86
CA MET A 1 1.37 36.85 28.75
C MET A 1 0.37 35.75 28.44
N ILE A 2 -0.62 36.06 27.59
CA ILE A 2 -1.69 35.12 27.25
C ILE A 2 -1.32 34.48 25.91
N LEU A 3 -1.21 33.16 25.95
CA LEU A 3 -0.84 32.26 24.89
C LEU A 3 -1.90 32.34 23.76
N ASN A 4 -1.55 32.95 22.63
CA ASN A 4 -2.44 32.95 21.45
C ASN A 4 -2.19 31.68 20.64
N VAL A 5 -2.99 30.65 20.89
CA VAL A 5 -3.08 29.46 20.04
C VAL A 5 -3.96 29.83 18.84
N TYR A 6 -3.36 30.07 17.67
CA TYR A 6 -4.08 30.39 16.44
C TYR A 6 -4.48 29.11 15.71
N LEU A 7 -5.77 28.76 15.82
CA LEU A 7 -6.37 27.58 15.18
C LEU A 7 -6.65 27.85 13.68
N ILE A 8 -5.89 27.20 12.79
CA ILE A 8 -6.07 27.20 11.33
C ILE A 8 -7.23 26.27 10.97
N LYS A 9 -8.24 26.73 10.23
CA LYS A 9 -9.40 25.91 9.84
C LYS A 9 -9.22 25.36 8.42
N CYS A 10 -8.90 24.08 8.30
CA CYS A 10 -9.03 23.34 7.04
C CYS A 10 -10.51 23.11 6.74
N MET A 11 -11.01 23.59 5.60
CA MET A 11 -12.36 23.25 5.13
C MET A 11 -12.26 22.55 3.79
N ASN A 12 -12.83 21.35 3.69
CA ASN A 12 -12.93 20.59 2.44
C ASN A 12 -11.60 20.44 1.68
N ASN A 13 -10.50 20.08 2.37
CA ASN A 13 -9.17 19.92 1.76
C ASN A 13 -8.58 21.19 1.13
N HIS A 14 -9.17 22.36 1.37
CA HIS A 14 -8.65 23.65 0.97
C HIS A 14 -8.27 24.47 2.20
N CYS A 15 -7.10 25.10 2.13
CA CYS A 15 -6.69 26.08 3.12
C CYS A 15 -7.43 27.40 2.80
N ILE A 16 -8.26 27.90 3.73
CA ILE A 16 -8.98 29.17 3.55
C ILE A 16 -8.11 30.30 4.08
N PHE A 17 -7.78 31.26 3.20
CA PHE A 17 -7.04 32.46 3.57
C PHE A 17 -7.88 33.31 4.53
N ASN A 18 -7.34 33.61 5.70
CA ASN A 18 -7.86 34.67 6.55
C ASN A 18 -6.95 35.89 6.39
N ASN A 19 -7.51 37.09 6.24
CA ASN A 19 -6.77 38.33 5.97
C ASN A 19 -5.71 38.69 7.04
N ASN A 20 -5.74 38.03 8.21
CA ASN A 20 -4.81 38.26 9.30
C ASN A 20 -3.58 37.34 9.29
N ASN A 21 -3.55 36.28 8.47
CA ASN A 21 -2.38 35.41 8.33
C ASN A 21 -2.44 34.72 6.95
N PRO A 22 -1.65 35.16 5.95
CA PRO A 22 -1.66 34.53 4.64
C PRO A 22 -1.21 33.07 4.77
N ILE A 23 -1.93 32.16 4.13
CA ILE A 23 -1.45 30.79 3.93
C ILE A 23 -0.28 30.89 2.98
N GLU A 24 0.90 30.52 3.47
CA GLU A 24 2.10 30.54 2.64
C GLU A 24 2.37 29.17 2.01
N HIS A 25 1.93 28.06 2.64
CA HIS A 25 2.17 26.72 2.10
C HIS A 25 1.19 25.64 2.61
N TYR A 26 0.95 24.61 1.79
CA TYR A 26 0.24 23.38 2.17
C TYR A 26 1.03 22.15 1.76
N ASP A 27 0.93 21.08 2.54
CA ASP A 27 1.62 19.82 2.27
C ASP A 27 0.72 18.63 2.61
N SER A 28 0.95 17.48 1.97
CA SER A 28 0.16 16.27 2.16
C SER A 28 0.86 15.33 3.12
N ILE A 29 0.50 15.33 4.39
CA ILE A 29 1.13 14.47 5.40
C ILE A 29 0.82 13.01 5.10
N TYR A 30 1.85 12.22 4.85
CA TYR A 30 1.74 10.79 4.60
C TYR A 30 1.97 10.00 5.89
N SER A 31 1.15 8.97 6.10
CA SER A 31 1.35 7.98 7.16
C SER A 31 1.20 6.59 6.56
N TYR A 32 2.20 5.74 6.80
CA TYR A 32 2.21 4.36 6.33
C TYR A 32 1.85 3.42 7.49
N ASN A 33 0.75 2.69 7.33
CA ASN A 33 0.38 1.63 8.26
C ASN A 33 0.89 0.29 7.75
N LYS A 34 1.99 -0.19 8.34
CA LYS A 34 2.62 -1.49 8.01
C LYS A 34 1.68 -2.68 8.21
N PHE A 35 0.71 -2.60 9.13
CA PHE A 35 -0.20 -3.72 9.41
C PHE A 35 -1.31 -3.88 8.38
N LEU A 36 -1.77 -2.78 7.79
CA LEU A 36 -2.84 -2.78 6.80
C LEU A 36 -2.33 -2.66 5.37
N ASP A 37 -1.01 -2.54 5.19
CA ASP A 37 -0.35 -2.25 3.91
C ASP A 37 -1.06 -1.10 3.17
N ARG A 38 -1.43 -0.08 3.94
CA ARG A 38 -2.22 1.06 3.48
C ARG A 38 -1.55 2.34 3.89
N ARG A 39 -1.38 3.22 2.90
CA ARG A 39 -0.98 4.60 3.11
C ARG A 39 -2.22 5.47 3.30
N THR A 40 -2.22 6.28 4.34
CA THR A 40 -3.17 7.37 4.51
C THR A 40 -2.45 8.68 4.27
N SER A 41 -3.18 9.67 3.76
CA SER A 41 -2.67 11.02 3.63
C SER A 41 -3.74 12.02 4.05
N TYR A 42 -3.32 13.15 4.59
CA TYR A 42 -4.19 14.28 4.83
C TYR A 42 -3.45 15.59 4.54
N ILE A 43 -4.18 16.60 4.11
CA ILE A 43 -3.61 17.90 3.81
C ILE A 43 -3.46 18.68 5.11
N HIS A 44 -2.30 19.28 5.30
CA HIS A 44 -2.01 20.17 6.40
C HIS A 44 -1.47 21.50 5.88
N CYS A 45 -1.91 22.59 6.50
CA CYS A 45 -1.59 23.95 6.11
C CYS A 45 -0.67 24.55 7.18
N GLY A 46 0.33 25.33 6.77
CA GLY A 46 1.22 26.00 7.70
C GLY A 46 2.25 26.88 6.99
N LYS A 47 3.31 27.24 7.71
CA LYS A 47 4.47 27.96 7.18
C LYS A 47 5.21 27.16 6.08
N PRO A 48 5.91 27.85 5.15
CA PRO A 48 6.67 27.24 4.08
C PRO A 48 7.95 26.55 4.59
N TYR A 49 8.61 25.83 3.69
CA TYR A 49 9.91 25.23 3.97
C TYR A 49 10.96 26.29 4.23
N ARG A 50 11.94 25.97 5.09
CA ARG A 50 13.06 26.84 5.50
C ARG A 50 12.71 27.99 6.45
N ASP A 51 11.44 28.15 6.80
CA ASP A 51 11.03 29.09 7.84
C ASP A 51 11.37 28.60 9.25
N SER A 52 11.37 29.54 10.20
CA SER A 52 11.58 29.23 11.60
C SER A 52 10.35 28.59 12.25
N CYS A 53 10.55 27.46 12.95
CA CYS A 53 9.52 26.73 13.69
C CYS A 53 9.92 26.48 15.15
N GLU A 54 8.96 26.53 16.08
CA GLU A 54 9.16 26.13 17.48
C GLU A 54 8.54 24.76 17.80
N ASN A 55 7.43 24.44 17.15
CA ASN A 55 6.70 23.19 17.32
C ASN A 55 6.38 22.56 15.97
N ASN A 56 5.98 21.28 16.00
CA ASN A 56 5.69 20.51 14.79
C ASN A 56 4.36 20.89 14.09
N GLU A 57 3.56 21.77 14.68
CA GLU A 57 2.20 22.09 14.23
C GLU A 57 2.13 23.42 13.46
N GLU A 58 3.18 24.23 13.52
CA GLU A 58 3.26 25.55 12.90
C GLU A 58 3.51 25.54 11.39
N TYR A 59 3.93 24.41 10.81
CA TYR A 59 4.31 24.33 9.40
C TYR A 59 3.71 23.12 8.70
N SER A 60 3.61 23.23 7.38
CA SER A 60 2.74 22.38 6.58
C SER A 60 3.10 20.89 6.59
N SER A 61 4.37 20.54 6.79
CA SER A 61 4.89 19.16 6.68
C SER A 61 5.00 18.38 8.01
N LYS A 62 4.64 18.97 9.15
CA LYS A 62 4.78 18.34 10.49
C LYS A 62 6.14 17.68 10.86
N LYS A 63 7.24 17.99 10.16
CA LYS A 63 8.66 17.97 10.62
C LYS A 63 9.43 19.32 10.83
N CYS A 64 9.72 19.68 12.10
CA CYS A 64 10.56 20.81 12.50
C CYS A 64 11.93 20.25 12.83
N SER A 65 12.96 20.72 12.14
CA SER A 65 14.33 20.31 12.41
C SER A 65 14.78 20.74 13.80
N GLY A 66 15.74 20.05 14.39
CA GLY A 66 16.42 20.49 15.62
C GLY A 66 17.04 21.89 15.51
N ASN A 67 17.31 22.35 14.29
CA ASN A 67 17.76 23.72 14.01
C ASN A 67 16.62 24.76 13.99
N LYS A 68 15.40 24.39 14.40
CA LYS A 68 14.19 25.23 14.37
C LYS A 68 13.81 25.67 12.94
N ILE A 69 14.03 24.80 11.96
CA ILE A 69 13.75 25.07 10.55
C ILE A 69 12.74 24.05 10.01
N CYS A 70 11.74 24.54 9.26
CA CYS A 70 10.74 23.72 8.59
C CYS A 70 11.38 22.86 7.48
N LEU A 71 11.21 21.54 7.56
CA LEU A 71 11.73 20.58 6.58
C LEU A 71 10.62 19.93 5.76
N MET A 72 10.91 19.54 4.52
CA MET A 72 10.01 18.72 3.73
C MET A 72 9.91 17.30 4.32
N GLN A 73 8.73 16.68 4.23
CA GLN A 73 8.58 15.30 4.66
C GLN A 73 9.21 14.33 3.63
N PRO A 74 9.94 13.30 4.08
CA PRO A 74 10.48 12.25 3.21
C PRO A 74 9.47 11.12 2.95
N ASP A 75 8.36 11.06 3.67
CA ASP A 75 7.42 9.91 3.68
C ASP A 75 6.45 9.90 2.48
N GLY A 76 6.75 10.70 1.46
CA GLY A 76 6.01 10.74 0.22
C GLY A 76 6.08 9.43 -0.56
N PRO A 77 5.09 9.15 -1.42
CA PRO A 77 5.15 8.00 -2.32
C PRO A 77 6.42 8.05 -3.17
N SER A 78 7.19 6.97 -3.15
CA SER A 78 8.25 6.77 -4.14
C SER A 78 7.62 6.24 -5.41
N ASP A 79 8.06 6.73 -6.57
CA ASP A 79 7.59 6.26 -7.89
C ASP A 79 7.74 4.73 -8.08
N SER A 80 8.58 4.09 -7.26
CA SER A 80 8.84 2.65 -7.28
C SER A 80 7.83 1.78 -6.51
N GLU A 81 7.01 2.34 -5.62
CA GLU A 81 6.18 1.54 -4.68
C GLU A 81 4.97 0.85 -5.33
N GLY A 82 4.53 1.32 -6.50
CA GLY A 82 3.42 0.71 -7.24
C GLY A 82 3.75 -0.61 -7.93
N LEU A 83 5.05 -0.95 -8.04
CA LEU A 83 5.52 -2.09 -8.84
C LEU A 83 5.64 -3.38 -8.00
N GLU A 84 6.02 -3.29 -6.74
CA GLU A 84 6.39 -4.46 -5.93
C GLU A 84 5.17 -5.28 -5.46
N MET A 85 4.05 -4.62 -5.12
CA MET A 85 2.87 -5.31 -4.61
C MET A 85 2.11 -6.10 -5.70
N LYS A 86 2.17 -5.68 -6.97
CA LYS A 86 1.48 -6.36 -8.08
C LYS A 86 2.15 -7.65 -8.54
N VAL A 87 3.47 -7.78 -8.37
CA VAL A 87 4.22 -8.95 -8.84
C VAL A 87 3.96 -10.18 -7.96
N ASN A 88 3.69 -9.99 -6.67
CA ASN A 88 3.56 -11.10 -5.72
C ASN A 88 2.21 -11.85 -5.79
N LEU A 89 1.10 -11.17 -6.09
CA LEU A 89 -0.21 -11.84 -6.22
C LEU A 89 -0.34 -12.60 -7.55
N GLY A 90 0.20 -12.05 -8.63
CA GLY A 90 0.18 -12.69 -9.95
C GLY A 90 0.99 -13.99 -9.99
N SER A 91 2.15 -14.01 -9.32
CA SER A 91 3.03 -15.18 -9.27
C SER A 91 2.42 -16.34 -8.48
N ILE A 92 1.76 -16.06 -7.35
CA ILE A 92 1.08 -17.07 -6.53
C ILE A 92 -0.08 -17.71 -7.30
N MET A 93 -0.91 -16.89 -7.96
CA MET A 93 -2.03 -17.40 -8.77
C MET A 93 -1.55 -18.25 -9.94
N TYR A 94 -0.48 -17.84 -10.61
CA TYR A 94 0.13 -18.62 -11.68
C TYR A 94 0.67 -19.98 -11.17
N GLY A 95 1.29 -19.99 -9.99
CA GLY A 95 1.76 -21.23 -9.34
C GLY A 95 0.63 -22.21 -9.04
N ILE A 96 -0.50 -21.74 -8.51
CA ILE A 96 -1.68 -22.58 -8.23
C ILE A 96 -2.23 -23.19 -9.52
N ILE A 97 -2.31 -22.39 -10.60
CA ILE A 97 -2.78 -22.88 -11.91
C ILE A 97 -1.85 -23.98 -12.45
N LEU A 98 -0.53 -23.81 -12.36
CA LEU A 98 0.41 -24.85 -12.80
C LEU A 98 0.28 -26.15 -11.98
N ILE A 99 0.17 -26.04 -10.65
CA ILE A 99 0.00 -27.20 -9.77
C ILE A 99 -1.30 -27.95 -10.08
N THR A 100 -2.42 -27.24 -10.26
CA THR A 100 -3.70 -27.86 -10.60
C THR A 100 -3.65 -28.60 -11.93
N ILE A 101 -3.03 -28.04 -12.97
CA ILE A 101 -2.84 -28.71 -14.26
C ILE A 101 -2.04 -30.00 -14.09
N ILE A 102 -0.93 -29.97 -13.34
CA ILE A 102 -0.10 -31.15 -13.08
C ILE A 102 -0.91 -32.23 -12.35
N CYS A 103 -1.67 -31.87 -11.31
CA CYS A 103 -2.54 -32.81 -10.61
C CYS A 103 -3.60 -33.42 -11.53
N CYS A 104 -4.20 -32.64 -12.43
CA CYS A 104 -5.15 -33.13 -13.43
C CYS A 104 -4.51 -34.13 -14.39
N VAL A 105 -3.29 -33.84 -14.88
CA VAL A 105 -2.54 -34.74 -15.77
C VAL A 105 -2.21 -36.06 -15.06
N ILE A 106 -1.70 -36.00 -13.83
CA ILE A 106 -1.38 -37.19 -13.03
C ILE A 106 -2.64 -38.04 -12.80
N LYS A 107 -3.74 -37.41 -12.40
CA LYS A 107 -5.02 -38.10 -12.18
C LYS A 107 -5.53 -38.76 -13.45
N TYR A 108 -5.49 -38.05 -14.58
CA TYR A 108 -5.89 -38.60 -15.88
C TYR A 108 -5.05 -39.83 -16.28
N ARG A 109 -3.73 -39.76 -16.10
CA ARG A 109 -2.82 -40.88 -16.36
C ARG A 109 -3.15 -42.07 -15.46
N TYR A 110 -3.32 -41.83 -14.16
CA TYR A 110 -3.64 -42.87 -13.19
C TYR A 110 -4.94 -43.61 -13.53
N GLU A 111 -6.00 -42.87 -13.85
CA GLU A 111 -7.29 -43.46 -14.26
C GLU A 111 -7.17 -44.27 -15.55
N LYS A 112 -6.36 -43.81 -16.52
CA LYS A 112 -6.08 -44.57 -17.74
C LYS A 112 -5.36 -45.89 -17.46
N PHE A 113 -4.37 -45.89 -16.58
CA PHE A 113 -3.68 -47.11 -16.16
C PHE A 113 -4.63 -48.08 -15.44
N LYS A 114 -5.44 -47.58 -14.51
CA LYS A 114 -6.42 -48.39 -13.77
C LYS A 114 -7.46 -49.03 -14.69
N LYS A 115 -7.98 -48.29 -15.68
CA LYS A 115 -8.89 -48.83 -16.69
C LYS A 115 -8.26 -49.94 -17.51
N LYS A 116 -6.99 -49.82 -17.91
CA LYS A 116 -6.28 -50.85 -18.67
C LYS A 116 -6.15 -52.15 -17.87
N GLN A 117 -5.74 -52.06 -16.59
CA GLN A 117 -5.59 -53.23 -15.72
C GLN A 117 -6.93 -53.94 -15.47
N ASN A 118 -8.01 -53.19 -15.27
CA ASN A 118 -9.35 -53.77 -15.09
C ASN A 118 -9.85 -54.49 -16.35
N ASN A 119 -9.61 -53.92 -17.55
CA ASN A 119 -10.00 -54.55 -18.81
C ASN A 119 -9.23 -55.85 -19.07
N GLU A 120 -7.91 -55.87 -18.80
CA GLU A 120 -7.10 -57.09 -18.93
C GLU A 120 -7.57 -58.20 -17.97
N LYS A 121 -7.91 -57.84 -16.72
CA LYS A 121 -8.44 -58.78 -15.73
C LYS A 121 -9.80 -59.38 -16.14
N TYR A 122 -10.69 -58.57 -16.72
CA TYR A 122 -12.00 -59.03 -17.20
C TYR A 122 -11.88 -60.02 -18.38
N ILE A 123 -10.93 -59.78 -19.29
CA ILE A 123 -10.65 -60.71 -20.42
C ILE A 123 -10.17 -62.07 -19.91
N ILE A 124 -9.24 -62.11 -18.94
CA ILE A 124 -8.73 -63.37 -18.38
C ILE A 124 -9.85 -64.17 -17.70
N ILE A 125 -10.73 -63.50 -16.93
CA ILE A 125 -11.87 -64.16 -16.28
C ILE A 125 -12.83 -64.77 -17.31
N ASN A 126 -13.06 -64.12 -18.44
CA ASN A 126 -13.97 -64.64 -19.48
C ASN A 126 -13.36 -65.75 -20.36
N ILE A 127 -12.06 -66.02 -20.25
CA ILE A 127 -11.37 -67.08 -21.02
C ILE A 127 -11.30 -68.41 -20.24
N ILE A 128 -11.39 -68.37 -18.90
CA ILE A 128 -11.38 -69.55 -18.01
C ILE A 128 -12.82 -70.05 -17.80
#